data_AF-A0A954M077-F1
#
_entry.id   AF-A0A954M077-F1
#
_cell.length_a   1.000
_cell.length_b   1.000
_cell.length_c   1.000
_cell.angle_alpha   90.00
_cell.angle_beta   90.00
_cell.angle_gamma   90.00
#
_symmetry.space_group_name_H-M   'P 1'
#
loop_
_entity.id
_entity.type
_entity.pdbx_description
1 polymer ?
#
loop_
_entity_poly.entity_id
_entity_poly.type
_entity_poly.pdbx_seq_one_letter_code
_entity_poly.pdbx_strand_id
1 'polypeptide(L)'
;MMEVVGCRTALLLTGRCSNNWVDAPFLHLCRTHLQLGTPDDHAHVTNNRIRAAMDGQGIVDAIGARIYGADNLLELSAAQTSPGHDLVFEKPSHDNLVIAGRLPNGVTNHADHPTDRIITARAKGFSITTPPLPKPRQAVTNRHNTSIEIMITQPGTVSAWTLADTEGNVQTFDSPLHPGHTIRLAPGESILLEYTDTPEWRWRSVPW
;
A
#
# COMPACT_ATOMS: atom_id res chain seq x y z
N MET A 1 2.89 3.89 -31.94
CA MET A 1 3.16 3.37 -30.58
C MET A 1 4.45 4.02 -30.12
N MET A 2 4.43 4.68 -28.96
CA MET A 2 5.61 5.33 -28.40
C MET A 2 6.10 4.47 -27.25
N GLU A 3 7.39 4.17 -27.27
CA GLU A 3 8.06 3.26 -26.35
C GLU A 3 9.23 4.02 -25.74
N VAL A 4 9.33 3.99 -24.41
CA VAL A 4 10.44 4.63 -23.69
C VAL A 4 11.40 3.55 -23.23
N VAL A 5 12.60 3.58 -23.81
CA VAL A 5 13.72 2.68 -23.48
C VAL A 5 14.73 3.46 -22.65
N GLY A 6 15.06 2.97 -21.45
CA GLY A 6 16.09 3.57 -20.59
C GLY A 6 17.09 2.52 -20.10
N CYS A 7 18.39 2.84 -20.07
CA CYS A 7 19.39 1.84 -19.63
C CYS A 7 19.30 1.50 -18.12
N ARG A 8 18.73 2.40 -17.30
CA ARG A 8 18.60 2.22 -15.84
C ARG A 8 17.20 2.57 -15.36
N THR A 9 16.78 3.81 -15.62
CA THR A 9 15.45 4.32 -15.26
C THR A 9 14.80 4.93 -16.49
N ALA A 10 13.55 4.56 -16.81
CA ALA A 10 12.86 5.11 -18.00
C ALA A 10 12.20 6.47 -17.72
N LEU A 11 11.46 6.59 -16.62
CA LEU A 11 10.83 7.85 -16.20
C LEU A 11 11.20 8.17 -14.75
N LEU A 12 11.85 9.32 -14.54
CA LEU A 12 12.29 9.81 -13.23
C LEU A 12 11.71 11.20 -12.98
N LEU A 13 10.86 11.34 -11.97
CA LEU A 13 10.36 12.63 -11.49
C LEU A 13 11.11 12.99 -10.20
N THR A 14 11.84 14.10 -10.21
CA THR A 14 12.65 14.58 -9.07
C THR A 14 12.58 16.10 -8.99
N GLY A 15 13.10 16.67 -7.91
CA GLY A 15 13.04 18.08 -7.59
C GLY A 15 11.60 18.50 -7.29
N ARG A 16 11.26 19.71 -7.72
CA ARG A 16 9.93 20.29 -7.56
C ARG A 16 8.97 19.82 -8.65
N CYS A 17 8.81 18.51 -8.78
CA CYS A 17 7.96 17.89 -9.79
C CYS A 17 6.55 17.67 -9.25
N SER A 18 5.73 18.71 -9.30
CA SER A 18 4.35 18.68 -8.80
C SER A 18 3.32 19.04 -9.87
N ASN A 19 2.10 18.51 -9.74
CA ASN A 19 0.96 18.84 -10.61
C ASN A 19 1.16 18.49 -12.09
N ASN A 20 1.97 17.48 -12.40
CA ASN A 20 2.21 17.05 -13.78
C ASN A 20 1.21 15.98 -14.19
N TRP A 21 0.95 15.91 -15.50
CA TRP A 21 0.27 14.78 -16.13
C TRP A 21 1.23 14.12 -17.12
N VAL A 22 1.53 12.84 -16.89
CA VAL A 22 2.32 12.03 -17.81
C VAL A 22 1.50 10.83 -18.28
N ASP A 23 1.45 10.62 -19.59
CA ASP A 23 0.97 9.38 -20.20
C ASP A 23 2.15 8.70 -20.91
N ALA A 24 2.65 7.63 -20.29
CA ALA A 24 3.79 6.86 -20.77
C ALA A 24 3.30 5.43 -21.05
N PRO A 25 2.69 5.17 -22.22
CA PRO A 25 1.89 3.98 -22.45
C PRO A 25 2.69 2.69 -22.36
N PHE A 26 4.00 2.74 -22.58
CA PHE A 26 4.88 1.60 -22.41
C PHE A 26 6.29 2.02 -22.00
N LEU A 27 6.68 1.62 -20.79
CA LEU A 27 8.02 1.73 -20.23
C LEU A 27 8.58 0.30 -20.17
N HIS A 28 9.75 0.04 -20.74
CA HIS A 28 10.32 -1.31 -20.71
C HIS A 28 11.85 -1.28 -20.82
N LEU A 29 12.49 -2.45 -20.73
CA LEU A 29 13.93 -2.64 -20.90
C LEU A 29 14.79 -1.77 -19.96
N CYS A 30 14.28 -1.47 -18.77
CA CYS A 30 15.00 -0.75 -17.72
C CYS A 30 14.91 -1.50 -16.38
N ARG A 31 15.86 -1.23 -15.49
CA ARG A 31 15.84 -1.79 -14.13
C ARG A 31 14.74 -1.16 -13.27
N THR A 32 14.42 0.11 -13.50
CA THR A 32 13.32 0.81 -12.82
C THR A 32 12.50 1.57 -13.85
N HIS A 33 11.23 1.21 -14.03
CA HIS A 33 10.44 1.78 -15.11
C HIS A 33 9.96 3.18 -14.76
N LEU A 34 9.33 3.32 -13.60
CA LEU A 34 8.86 4.58 -13.06
C LEU A 34 9.53 4.83 -11.70
N GLN A 35 10.09 6.01 -11.51
CA GLN A 35 10.56 6.45 -10.20
C GLN A 35 10.01 7.85 -9.86
N LEU A 36 9.33 7.95 -8.72
CA LEU A 36 8.76 9.19 -8.20
C LEU A 36 9.52 9.64 -6.96
N GLY A 37 10.45 10.56 -7.14
CA GLY A 37 11.35 11.06 -6.11
C GLY A 37 12.55 10.17 -5.85
N THR A 38 13.32 10.56 -4.84
CA THR A 38 14.47 9.81 -4.32
C THR A 38 14.45 9.86 -2.79
N PRO A 39 15.32 9.12 -2.08
CA PRO A 39 15.44 9.27 -0.62
C PRO A 39 15.65 10.72 -0.18
N ASP A 40 16.41 11.50 -0.95
CA ASP A 40 16.81 12.87 -0.59
C ASP A 40 15.90 13.95 -1.19
N ASP A 41 15.09 13.60 -2.18
CA ASP A 41 14.37 14.57 -3.02
C ASP A 41 12.99 14.03 -3.44
N HIS A 42 12.13 13.85 -2.44
CA HIS A 42 10.77 13.33 -2.59
C HIS A 42 9.69 14.30 -2.13
N ALA A 43 10.03 15.22 -1.23
CA ALA A 43 9.06 16.11 -0.55
C ALA A 43 8.25 17.02 -1.49
N HIS A 44 8.71 17.19 -2.73
CA HIS A 44 8.04 18.02 -3.74
C HIS A 44 7.60 17.23 -4.97
N VAL A 45 7.69 15.89 -4.93
CA VAL A 45 7.17 15.01 -5.97
C VAL A 45 5.74 14.60 -5.60
N THR A 46 4.82 15.54 -5.81
CA THR A 46 3.44 15.41 -5.32
C THR A 46 2.39 15.81 -6.34
N ASN A 47 1.14 15.35 -6.16
CA ASN A 47 0.00 15.73 -7.01
C ASN A 47 0.19 15.41 -8.50
N ASN A 48 1.03 14.43 -8.84
CA ASN A 48 1.21 14.01 -10.23
C ASN A 48 0.13 13.00 -10.62
N ARG A 49 -0.24 13.02 -11.90
CA ARG A 49 -1.15 12.07 -12.54
C ARG A 49 -0.40 11.29 -13.59
N ILE A 50 -0.20 10.00 -13.38
CA ILE A 50 0.69 9.22 -14.24
C ILE A 50 -0.01 7.95 -14.67
N ARG A 51 -0.06 7.74 -15.99
CA ARG A 51 -0.49 6.48 -16.58
C ARG A 51 0.70 5.78 -17.20
N ALA A 52 0.94 4.52 -16.82
CA ALA A 52 2.02 3.73 -17.39
C ALA A 52 1.76 2.21 -17.39
N ALA A 53 2.27 1.54 -18.42
CA ALA A 53 2.47 0.10 -18.42
C ALA A 53 3.96 -0.21 -18.42
N MET A 54 4.37 -1.20 -17.62
CA MET A 54 5.78 -1.46 -17.31
C MET A 54 6.11 -2.93 -17.59
N ASP A 55 7.18 -3.22 -18.31
CA ASP A 55 7.60 -4.60 -18.62
C ASP A 55 9.10 -4.79 -18.49
N GLY A 56 9.52 -5.62 -17.51
CA GLY A 56 10.92 -5.89 -17.23
C GLY A 56 11.66 -6.69 -18.31
N GLN A 57 10.94 -7.44 -19.16
CA GLN A 57 11.49 -8.22 -20.27
C GLN A 57 12.78 -9.02 -19.95
N GLY A 58 12.78 -9.70 -18.80
CA GLY A 58 13.89 -10.56 -18.36
C GLY A 58 15.05 -9.82 -17.68
N ILE A 59 14.93 -8.51 -17.43
CA ILE A 59 15.90 -7.77 -16.61
C ILE A 59 15.83 -8.28 -15.17
N VAL A 60 16.98 -8.72 -14.66
CA VAL A 60 17.13 -9.13 -13.26
C VAL A 60 16.90 -7.94 -12.33
N ASP A 61 16.17 -8.16 -11.25
CA ASP A 61 15.78 -7.13 -10.27
C ASP A 61 14.98 -5.97 -10.86
N ALA A 62 14.23 -6.20 -11.94
CA ALA A 62 13.37 -5.18 -12.53
C ALA A 62 12.28 -4.74 -11.54
N ILE A 63 12.13 -3.42 -11.40
CA ILE A 63 11.10 -2.76 -10.61
C ILE A 63 10.17 -2.03 -11.58
N GLY A 64 8.86 -2.23 -11.44
CA GLY A 64 7.85 -1.45 -12.15
C GLY A 64 7.90 0.00 -11.68
N ALA A 65 7.18 0.34 -10.61
CA ALA A 65 7.25 1.67 -10.02
C ALA A 65 7.95 1.66 -8.65
N ARG A 66 8.84 2.62 -8.43
CA ARG A 66 9.48 2.92 -7.15
C ARG A 66 9.08 4.31 -6.68
N ILE A 67 8.36 4.38 -5.57
CA ILE A 67 7.63 5.60 -5.18
C ILE A 67 8.17 6.09 -3.84
N TYR A 68 8.72 7.30 -3.84
CA TYR A 68 9.12 8.06 -2.64
C TYR A 68 8.18 9.25 -2.40
N GLY A 69 7.61 9.83 -3.46
CA GLY A 69 6.71 10.97 -3.39
C GLY A 69 5.35 10.63 -2.77
N ALA A 70 4.52 11.67 -2.58
CA ALA A 70 3.22 11.59 -1.91
C ALA A 70 2.09 12.20 -2.75
N ASP A 71 0.83 11.94 -2.40
CA ASP A 71 -0.35 12.54 -3.02
C ASP A 71 -0.45 12.37 -4.56
N ASN A 72 0.10 11.29 -5.13
CA ASN A 72 0.02 11.05 -6.58
C ASN A 72 -1.16 10.15 -6.94
N LEU A 73 -1.74 10.38 -8.12
CA LEU A 73 -2.74 9.50 -8.73
C LEU A 73 -2.10 8.72 -9.88
N LEU A 74 -2.04 7.40 -9.75
CA LEU A 74 -1.27 6.54 -10.65
C LEU A 74 -2.16 5.46 -11.28
N GLU A 75 -2.19 5.38 -12.60
CA GLU A 75 -2.86 4.32 -13.36
C GLU A 75 -1.80 3.36 -13.92
N LEU A 76 -1.55 2.25 -13.22
CA LEU A 76 -0.36 1.44 -13.44
C LEU A 76 -0.67 -0.02 -13.79
N SER A 77 0.22 -0.61 -14.58
CA SER A 77 0.28 -2.06 -14.80
C SER A 77 1.73 -2.50 -14.96
N ALA A 78 2.01 -3.75 -14.56
CA ALA A 78 3.35 -4.31 -14.61
C ALA A 78 3.35 -5.75 -15.12
N ALA A 79 4.44 -6.13 -15.77
CA ALA A 79 4.75 -7.48 -16.21
C ALA A 79 6.25 -7.77 -16.08
N GLN A 80 6.61 -9.03 -15.85
CA GLN A 80 7.99 -9.52 -15.84
C GLN A 80 8.98 -8.74 -14.94
N THR A 81 8.48 -8.09 -13.89
CA THR A 81 9.28 -7.52 -12.80
C THR A 81 9.71 -8.63 -11.83
N SER A 82 10.56 -8.31 -10.87
CA SER A 82 10.91 -9.25 -9.80
C SER A 82 9.77 -9.42 -8.77
N PRO A 83 9.72 -10.53 -8.03
CA PRO A 83 8.76 -10.73 -6.95
C PRO A 83 8.73 -9.56 -5.96
N GLY A 84 7.53 -9.05 -5.66
CA GLY A 84 7.30 -7.89 -4.82
C GLY A 84 7.63 -6.54 -5.44
N HIS A 85 8.07 -6.50 -6.71
CA HIS A 85 8.61 -5.30 -7.35
C HIS A 85 7.74 -4.75 -8.49
N ASP A 86 6.45 -5.11 -8.60
CA ASP A 86 5.58 -4.35 -9.51
C ASP A 86 5.43 -2.90 -9.02
N LEU A 87 5.22 -2.74 -7.72
CA LEU A 87 5.22 -1.46 -7.02
C LEU A 87 6.02 -1.59 -5.73
N VAL A 88 6.89 -0.63 -5.49
CA VAL A 88 7.64 -0.47 -4.25
C VAL A 88 7.35 0.91 -3.69
N PHE A 89 6.59 0.96 -2.60
CA PHE A 89 6.41 2.15 -1.77
C PHE A 89 7.58 2.25 -0.82
N GLU A 90 8.38 3.29 -0.96
CA GLU A 90 9.55 3.53 -0.13
C GLU A 90 9.17 4.28 1.15
N LYS A 91 10.07 4.30 2.14
CA LYS A 91 9.80 4.88 3.47
C LYS A 91 9.03 6.21 3.48
N PRO A 92 9.40 7.24 2.69
CA PRO A 92 8.70 8.51 2.74
C PRO A 92 7.38 8.55 1.96
N SER A 93 7.02 7.52 1.18
CA SER A 93 5.78 7.55 0.42
C SER A 93 4.57 7.52 1.34
N HIS A 94 3.55 8.29 0.97
CA HIS A 94 2.26 8.31 1.64
C HIS A 94 1.20 8.89 0.70
N ASP A 95 -0.05 8.59 0.98
CA ASP A 95 -1.24 9.21 0.38
C ASP A 95 -1.33 9.09 -1.16
N ASN A 96 -0.57 8.18 -1.77
CA ASN A 96 -0.73 7.88 -3.19
C ASN A 96 -1.96 7.01 -3.42
N LEU A 97 -2.67 7.25 -4.53
CA LEU A 97 -3.74 6.39 -5.03
C LEU A 97 -3.29 5.72 -6.34
N VAL A 98 -3.25 4.39 -6.34
CA VAL A 98 -2.94 3.59 -7.52
C VAL A 98 -4.18 2.85 -8.00
N ILE A 99 -4.58 3.08 -9.25
CA ILE A 99 -5.54 2.26 -9.98
C ILE A 99 -4.73 1.26 -10.80
N ALA A 100 -4.78 -0.01 -10.39
CA ALA A 100 -3.91 -1.04 -10.91
C ALA A 100 -4.64 -2.02 -11.84
N GLY A 101 -4.18 -2.10 -13.08
CA GLY A 101 -4.69 -3.07 -14.06
C GLY A 101 -4.24 -4.50 -13.76
N ARG A 102 -2.92 -4.72 -13.67
CA ARG A 102 -2.31 -6.02 -13.36
C ARG A 102 -0.98 -5.83 -12.64
N LEU A 103 -0.82 -6.48 -11.49
CA LEU A 103 0.40 -6.52 -10.68
C LEU A 103 0.69 -7.99 -10.30
N PRO A 104 1.22 -8.81 -11.24
CA PRO A 104 1.35 -10.24 -11.06
C PRO A 104 2.45 -10.65 -10.06
N ASN A 105 3.48 -9.82 -9.88
CA ASN A 105 4.60 -10.07 -8.98
C ASN A 105 4.39 -9.40 -7.62
N GLY A 106 3.41 -8.51 -7.49
CA GLY A 106 2.94 -7.98 -6.23
C GLY A 106 3.62 -6.68 -5.81
N VAL A 107 3.37 -6.30 -4.55
CA VAL A 107 3.64 -4.96 -4.02
C VAL A 107 4.43 -5.10 -2.74
N THR A 108 5.46 -4.27 -2.60
CA THR A 108 6.23 -4.11 -1.37
C THR A 108 5.94 -2.74 -0.77
N ASN A 109 5.62 -2.71 0.52
CA ASN A 109 5.32 -1.48 1.24
C ASN A 109 6.31 -1.24 2.38
N HIS A 110 7.25 -0.33 2.15
CA HIS A 110 8.22 0.16 3.13
C HIS A 110 7.81 1.50 3.76
N ALA A 111 6.67 2.09 3.38
CA ALA A 111 6.23 3.38 3.88
C ALA A 111 6.18 3.41 5.42
N ASP A 112 6.74 4.47 6.02
CA ASP A 112 6.65 4.68 7.46
C ASP A 112 5.20 5.05 7.85
N HIS A 113 4.51 5.77 6.96
CA HIS A 113 3.08 6.08 7.03
C HIS A 113 2.34 5.30 5.93
N PRO A 114 1.79 4.10 6.21
CA PRO A 114 1.32 3.18 5.18
C PRO A 114 -0.09 3.54 4.67
N THR A 115 -0.28 4.78 4.22
CA THR A 115 -1.56 5.33 3.75
C THR A 115 -1.76 5.18 2.24
N ASP A 116 -0.72 4.75 1.51
CA ASP A 116 -0.78 4.45 0.08
C ASP A 116 -1.85 3.39 -0.25
N ARG A 117 -2.70 3.69 -1.23
CA ARG A 117 -3.87 2.89 -1.59
C ARG A 117 -3.75 2.31 -2.99
N ILE A 118 -4.17 1.06 -3.15
CA ILE A 118 -4.30 0.40 -4.45
C ILE A 118 -5.74 -0.05 -4.63
N ILE A 119 -6.31 0.30 -5.78
CA ILE A 119 -7.55 -0.23 -6.32
C ILE A 119 -7.20 -1.23 -7.41
N THR A 120 -7.56 -2.51 -7.21
CA THR A 120 -7.38 -3.58 -8.19
C THR A 120 -8.73 -4.10 -8.66
N ALA A 121 -8.76 -4.76 -9.83
CA ALA A 121 -9.97 -5.41 -10.32
C ALA A 121 -10.50 -6.54 -9.42
N ARG A 122 -9.65 -7.11 -8.54
CA ARG A 122 -10.03 -8.15 -7.59
C ARG A 122 -9.32 -7.92 -6.25
N ALA A 123 -10.08 -7.97 -5.16
CA ALA A 123 -9.53 -7.97 -3.81
C ALA A 123 -8.78 -9.29 -3.55
N LYS A 124 -7.73 -9.24 -2.72
CA LYS A 124 -6.97 -10.43 -2.33
C LYS A 124 -7.74 -11.34 -1.37
N GLY A 125 -8.85 -10.87 -0.77
CA GLY A 125 -9.63 -11.65 0.18
C GLY A 125 -8.76 -12.15 1.34
N PHE A 126 -8.83 -13.46 1.61
CA PHE A 126 -8.05 -14.12 2.67
C PHE A 126 -6.59 -14.44 2.30
N SER A 127 -6.15 -14.10 1.09
CA SER A 127 -4.76 -14.32 0.63
C SER A 127 -3.80 -13.22 1.10
N ILE A 128 -4.17 -12.46 2.12
CA ILE A 128 -3.30 -11.50 2.80
C ILE A 128 -2.75 -12.09 4.10
N THR A 129 -1.59 -11.61 4.51
CA THR A 129 -1.02 -11.95 5.81
C THR A 129 -1.87 -11.34 6.92
N THR A 130 -2.32 -12.19 7.85
CA THR A 130 -2.89 -11.75 9.13
C THR A 130 -1.72 -11.57 10.11
N PRO A 131 -1.53 -10.37 10.69
CA PRO A 131 -0.52 -10.17 11.71
C PRO A 131 -0.89 -10.94 12.99
N PRO A 132 0.10 -11.36 13.80
CA PRO A 132 -0.18 -11.87 15.13
C PRO A 132 -0.92 -10.81 15.95
N LEU A 133 -1.74 -11.25 16.90
CA LEU A 133 -2.40 -10.34 17.82
C LEU A 133 -1.34 -9.52 18.60
N PRO A 134 -1.44 -8.19 18.66
CA PRO A 134 -0.54 -7.38 19.47
C PRO A 134 -0.78 -7.64 20.96
N LYS A 135 0.19 -7.30 21.82
CA LYS A 135 0.01 -7.32 23.27
C LYS A 135 -1.12 -6.37 23.70
N PRO A 136 -1.71 -6.53 24.89
CA PRO A 136 -2.68 -5.56 25.40
C PRO A 136 -2.10 -4.14 25.35
N ARG A 137 -2.93 -3.17 24.90
CA ARG A 137 -2.57 -1.75 24.74
C ARG A 137 -1.47 -1.47 23.72
N GLN A 138 -1.16 -2.42 22.85
CA GLN A 138 -0.32 -2.20 21.68
C GLN A 138 -1.20 -2.11 20.44
N ALA A 139 -1.02 -1.06 19.65
CA ALA A 139 -1.73 -0.89 18.39
C ALA A 139 -1.18 -1.82 17.30
N VAL A 140 -2.05 -2.28 16.42
CA VAL A 140 -1.68 -2.86 15.11
C VAL A 140 -2.23 -1.99 14.00
N THR A 141 -1.38 -1.67 13.03
CA THR A 141 -1.73 -0.82 11.88
C THR A 141 -1.99 -1.67 10.65
N ASN A 142 -2.97 -1.28 9.85
CA ASN A 142 -3.13 -1.85 8.51
C ASN A 142 -2.01 -1.35 7.59
N ARG A 143 -0.98 -2.19 7.40
CA ARG A 143 0.13 -1.92 6.48
C ARG A 143 -0.13 -2.38 5.03
N HIS A 144 -1.27 -3.03 4.77
CA HIS A 144 -1.65 -3.41 3.41
C HIS A 144 -2.15 -2.18 2.65
N ASN A 145 -1.86 -2.09 1.36
CA ASN A 145 -2.34 -0.99 0.51
C ASN A 145 -3.83 -1.10 0.11
N THR A 146 -4.62 -1.87 0.86
CA THR A 146 -6.06 -2.04 0.65
C THR A 146 -6.77 -1.94 1.98
N SER A 147 -8.04 -1.54 1.97
CA SER A 147 -8.90 -1.74 3.14
C SER A 147 -8.88 -3.20 3.58
N ILE A 148 -8.79 -3.44 4.88
CA ILE A 148 -8.92 -4.76 5.47
C ILE A 148 -10.12 -4.80 6.42
N GLU A 149 -10.66 -5.99 6.58
CA GLU A 149 -11.55 -6.32 7.69
C GLU A 149 -10.85 -7.29 8.62
N ILE A 150 -10.86 -6.94 9.91
CA ILE A 150 -10.49 -7.81 11.01
C ILE A 150 -11.75 -8.58 11.41
N MET A 151 -11.69 -9.90 11.31
CA MET A 151 -12.76 -10.80 11.68
C MET A 151 -12.38 -11.49 13.00
N ILE A 152 -13.17 -11.30 14.04
CA ILE A 152 -12.94 -11.93 15.34
C ILE A 152 -13.42 -13.39 15.29
N THR A 153 -12.52 -14.34 15.42
CA THR A 153 -12.83 -15.79 15.42
C THR A 153 -13.05 -16.30 16.85
N GLN A 154 -12.30 -15.78 17.82
CA GLN A 154 -12.53 -15.96 19.24
C GLN A 154 -12.36 -14.62 19.95
N PRO A 155 -13.34 -14.15 20.73
CA PRO A 155 -13.30 -12.79 21.28
C PRO A 155 -12.36 -12.60 22.47
N GLY A 156 -11.91 -13.68 23.13
CA GLY A 156 -11.19 -13.58 24.40
C GLY A 156 -12.00 -12.80 25.45
N THR A 157 -11.30 -12.08 26.32
CA THR A 157 -11.89 -11.21 27.34
C THR A 157 -11.40 -9.79 27.11
N VAL A 158 -12.03 -9.10 26.16
CA VAL A 158 -11.74 -7.70 25.79
C VAL A 158 -12.62 -6.76 26.61
N SER A 159 -12.01 -5.78 27.28
CA SER A 159 -12.73 -4.75 28.06
C SER A 159 -13.02 -3.49 27.24
N ALA A 160 -12.08 -3.12 26.37
CA ALA A 160 -12.20 -1.97 25.50
C ALA A 160 -11.34 -2.16 24.23
N TRP A 161 -11.69 -1.44 23.18
CA TRP A 161 -10.88 -1.35 21.98
C TRP A 161 -10.96 0.06 21.39
N THR A 162 -9.89 0.47 20.73
CA THR A 162 -9.74 1.82 20.18
C THR A 162 -9.36 1.73 18.72
N LEU A 163 -10.04 2.51 17.88
CA LEU A 163 -9.64 2.79 16.51
C LEU A 163 -8.90 4.11 16.45
N ALA A 164 -7.83 4.18 15.68
CA ALA A 164 -7.18 5.42 15.32
C ALA A 164 -7.14 5.57 13.80
N ASP A 165 -7.54 6.74 13.31
CA ASP A 165 -7.41 7.09 11.90
C ASP A 165 -5.99 7.57 11.57
N THR A 166 -5.75 7.93 10.30
CA THR A 166 -4.44 8.39 9.82
C THR A 166 -4.10 9.82 10.24
N GLU A 167 -5.07 10.58 10.72
CA GLU A 167 -4.90 11.96 11.22
C GLU A 167 -4.62 12.00 12.73
N GLY A 168 -4.68 10.83 13.40
CA GLY A 168 -4.46 10.69 14.83
C GLY A 168 -5.74 10.87 15.67
N ASN A 169 -6.91 10.99 15.05
CA ASN A 169 -8.17 10.96 15.79
C ASN A 169 -8.42 9.54 16.29
N VAL A 170 -8.97 9.45 17.50
CA VAL A 170 -9.23 8.17 18.17
C VAL A 170 -10.69 8.03 18.57
N GLN A 171 -11.23 6.83 18.43
CA GLN A 171 -12.54 6.45 18.95
C GLN A 171 -12.39 5.18 19.80
N THR A 172 -12.74 5.29 21.07
CA THR A 172 -12.75 4.16 22.03
C THR A 172 -14.15 3.59 22.17
N PHE A 173 -14.20 2.27 22.32
CA PHE A 173 -15.42 1.50 22.54
C PHE A 173 -15.26 0.67 23.82
N ASP A 174 -16.01 1.03 24.86
CA ASP A 174 -16.04 0.31 26.14
C ASP A 174 -17.02 -0.88 26.05
N SER A 175 -16.71 -1.82 25.16
CA SER A 175 -17.54 -2.99 24.89
C SER A 175 -16.69 -4.22 24.56
N PRO A 176 -17.14 -5.42 24.96
CA PRO A 176 -16.49 -6.66 24.52
C PRO A 176 -16.59 -6.84 22.99
N LEU A 177 -15.69 -7.68 22.47
CA LEU A 177 -15.82 -8.25 21.13
C LEU A 177 -16.70 -9.51 21.19
N HIS A 178 -17.27 -9.90 20.06
CA HIS A 178 -18.03 -11.14 19.92
C HIS A 178 -17.57 -11.94 18.69
N PRO A 179 -17.78 -13.27 18.65
CA PRO A 179 -17.47 -14.06 17.46
C PRO A 179 -18.17 -13.49 16.22
N GLY A 180 -17.45 -13.38 15.12
CA GLY A 180 -17.96 -12.81 13.87
C GLY A 180 -18.02 -11.28 13.84
N HIS A 181 -17.57 -10.56 14.89
CA HIS A 181 -17.39 -9.10 14.80
C HIS A 181 -16.42 -8.78 13.65
N THR A 182 -16.80 -7.87 12.79
CA THR A 182 -15.94 -7.32 11.74
C THR A 182 -15.60 -5.87 12.01
N ILE A 183 -14.32 -5.54 11.98
CA ILE A 183 -13.80 -4.18 12.15
C ILE A 183 -13.01 -3.83 10.89
N ARG A 184 -13.39 -2.75 10.21
CA ARG A 184 -12.73 -2.30 8.98
C ARG A 184 -11.61 -1.32 9.33
N LEU A 185 -10.44 -1.49 8.71
CA LEU A 185 -9.32 -0.54 8.73
C LEU A 185 -8.92 -0.18 7.29
N ALA A 186 -8.92 1.11 6.96
CA ALA A 186 -8.25 1.63 5.78
C ALA A 186 -6.71 1.55 5.94
N PRO A 187 -5.91 1.66 4.85
CA PRO A 187 -4.46 1.72 4.96
C PRO A 187 -4.01 2.84 5.90
N GLY A 188 -3.12 2.52 6.84
CA GLY A 188 -2.64 3.46 7.85
C GLY A 188 -3.48 3.56 9.13
N GLU A 189 -4.75 3.15 9.09
CA GLU A 189 -5.56 3.08 10.32
C GLU A 189 -5.08 1.94 11.24
N SER A 190 -5.38 2.07 12.52
CA SER A 190 -4.96 1.09 13.52
C SER A 190 -6.04 0.75 14.52
N ILE A 191 -5.89 -0.44 15.12
CA ILE A 191 -6.69 -0.89 16.25
C ILE A 191 -5.78 -1.21 17.44
N LEU A 192 -6.24 -0.83 18.63
CA LEU A 192 -5.64 -1.19 19.90
C LEU A 192 -6.69 -1.95 20.73
N LEU A 193 -6.29 -3.04 21.37
CA LEU A 193 -7.16 -3.87 22.20
C LEU A 193 -6.71 -3.85 23.66
N GLU A 194 -7.66 -3.79 24.59
CA GLU A 194 -7.45 -4.04 26.01
C GLU A 194 -8.12 -5.36 26.39
N TYR A 195 -7.34 -6.34 26.82
CA TYR A 195 -7.83 -7.69 27.11
C TYR A 195 -7.03 -8.42 28.18
N THR A 196 -7.67 -9.38 28.85
CA THR A 196 -7.02 -10.33 29.77
C THR A 196 -6.81 -11.70 29.13
N ASP A 197 -7.83 -12.22 28.44
CA ASP A 197 -7.73 -13.44 27.64
C ASP A 197 -7.57 -13.09 26.16
N THR A 198 -6.62 -13.76 25.51
CA THR A 198 -6.16 -13.40 24.15
C THR A 198 -7.24 -13.69 23.11
N PRO A 199 -7.74 -12.68 22.36
CA PRO A 199 -8.60 -12.92 21.21
C PRO A 199 -7.85 -13.57 20.05
N GLU A 200 -8.60 -14.23 19.17
CA GLU A 200 -8.14 -14.69 17.87
C GLU A 200 -8.85 -13.90 16.77
N TRP A 201 -8.09 -13.53 15.74
CA TRP A 201 -8.62 -12.80 14.60
C TRP A 201 -8.08 -13.32 13.27
N ARG A 202 -8.74 -12.92 12.19
CA ARG A 202 -8.27 -13.11 10.82
C ARG A 202 -8.51 -11.87 9.99
N TRP A 203 -7.55 -11.55 9.11
CA TRP A 203 -7.66 -10.39 8.24
C TRP A 203 -8.09 -10.81 6.83
N ARG A 204 -8.94 -9.98 6.23
CA ARG A 204 -9.45 -10.12 4.86
C ARG A 204 -9.28 -8.79 4.14
N SER A 205 -8.65 -8.80 2.97
CA SER A 205 -8.68 -7.63 2.07
C SER A 205 -10.07 -7.52 1.44
N VAL A 206 -10.64 -6.33 1.49
CA VAL A 206 -11.93 -6.00 0.87
C VAL A 206 -11.74 -5.03 -0.28
N PRO A 207 -12.56 -5.12 -1.33
CA PRO A 207 -12.55 -4.11 -2.39
C PRO A 207 -12.91 -2.74 -1.80
N TRP A 208 -12.40 -1.69 -2.45
CA TRP A 208 -12.77 -0.32 -2.15
C TRP A 208 -14.23 -0.06 -2.53
#